data_AF-A0A6P2DXY6-F1
#
_entry.id   AF-A0A6P2DXY6-F1
#
_cell.length_a   1.000
_cell.length_b   1.000
_cell.length_c   1.000
_cell.angle_alpha   90.00
_cell.angle_beta   90.00
_cell.angle_gamma   90.00
#
_symmetry.space_group_name_H-M   'P 1'
#
loop_
_entity.id
_entity.type
_entity.pdbx_description
1 polymer ?
#
loop_
_entity_poly.entity_id
_entity_poly.type
_entity_poly.pdbx_seq_one_letter_code
_entity_poly.pdbx_strand_id
1 'polypeptide(L)'
;MSFQNIIRDISPAQLQQVLEDSQQPGVTASVIRQQDGNSTVVLVFDDSAPSATESDEEALKPAASTQLGPVAPPMNATKFAQLASEYTQYFDACVITSPQHVMEVNKRVDKMQVSAARYKALAGPLGIPWYFVAIIHSLESGCDFGTHLHNGDPLSARTKQVPKGRPVAGSPPFTWEASARDALELKGFVGQADWSIARMLYRWESNNGFGYRPRHIPSPYLWSFSNLYVKGRFVADHVFDASSVSKQCGAGVLLKALTVRAVEHL
;
A
#
# COMPACT_ATOMS: atom_id res chain seq x y z
N MET A 1 5.36 -21.55 21.84
CA MET A 1 4.89 -20.47 22.75
C MET A 1 3.56 -19.98 22.22
N SER A 2 2.47 -20.11 22.97
CA SER A 2 1.16 -19.67 22.49
C SER A 2 1.08 -18.14 22.40
N PHE A 3 0.71 -17.65 21.22
CA PHE A 3 0.48 -16.23 20.95
C PHE A 3 -1.02 -15.93 21.00
N GLN A 4 -1.41 -14.73 21.42
CA GLN A 4 -2.82 -14.31 21.50
C GLN A 4 -3.06 -13.05 20.67
N ASN A 5 -4.08 -13.07 19.83
CA ASN A 5 -4.60 -11.88 19.15
C ASN A 5 -5.97 -11.51 19.75
N ILE A 6 -6.17 -10.24 20.08
CA ILE A 6 -7.38 -9.77 20.78
C ILE A 6 -8.06 -8.72 19.90
N ILE A 7 -9.25 -9.04 19.42
CA ILE A 7 -10.09 -8.17 18.59
C ILE A 7 -11.23 -7.66 19.47
N ARG A 8 -11.25 -6.35 19.75
CA ARG A 8 -12.22 -5.71 20.66
C ARG A 8 -13.38 -5.07 19.90
N ASP A 9 -14.44 -4.77 20.65
CA ASP A 9 -15.57 -3.94 20.24
C ASP A 9 -16.27 -4.40 18.95
N ILE A 10 -16.39 -5.72 18.79
CA ILE A 10 -17.03 -6.35 17.63
C ILE A 10 -18.54 -6.28 17.80
N SER A 11 -19.21 -5.62 16.85
CA SER A 11 -20.67 -5.54 16.83
C SER A 11 -21.30 -6.92 16.57
N PRO A 12 -22.56 -7.17 16.99
CA PRO A 12 -23.27 -8.40 16.69
C PRO A 12 -23.31 -8.76 15.19
N ALA A 13 -23.34 -7.74 14.32
CA ALA A 13 -23.37 -7.92 12.87
C ALA A 13 -22.02 -8.40 12.29
N GLN A 14 -20.91 -8.16 12.98
CA GLN A 14 -19.56 -8.49 12.52
C GLN A 14 -19.01 -9.75 13.19
N LEU A 15 -19.59 -10.18 14.31
CA LEU A 15 -19.09 -11.30 15.09
C LEU A 15 -19.00 -12.60 14.29
N GLN A 16 -20.00 -12.88 13.46
CA GLN A 16 -20.02 -14.11 12.65
C GLN A 16 -18.87 -14.13 11.63
N GLN A 17 -18.67 -13.02 10.91
CA GLN A 17 -17.58 -12.90 9.94
C GLN A 17 -16.21 -13.05 10.61
N VAL A 18 -16.00 -12.41 11.77
CA VAL A 18 -14.71 -12.51 12.48
C VAL A 18 -14.43 -13.93 12.94
N LEU A 19 -15.45 -14.69 13.35
CA LEU A 19 -15.29 -16.10 13.73
C LEU A 19 -15.00 -16.99 12.51
N GLU A 20 -15.64 -16.72 11.38
CA GLU A 20 -15.39 -17.42 10.11
C GLU A 20 -13.98 -17.16 9.59
N ASP A 21 -13.53 -15.90 9.59
CA ASP A 21 -12.18 -15.50 9.15
C ASP A 21 -11.07 -16.07 10.05
N SER A 22 -11.41 -16.42 11.29
CA SER A 22 -10.49 -16.99 12.27
C SER A 22 -10.43 -18.52 12.26
N GLN A 23 -11.22 -19.19 11.41
CA GLN A 23 -11.21 -20.65 11.27
C GLN A 23 -9.96 -21.10 10.51
N GLN A 24 -8.89 -21.36 11.26
CA GLN A 24 -7.63 -21.89 10.72
C GLN A 24 -7.07 -23.00 11.63
N PRO A 25 -6.35 -23.99 11.08
CA PRO A 25 -5.67 -25.01 11.88
C PRO A 25 -4.75 -24.38 12.94
N GLY A 26 -4.84 -24.85 14.18
CA GLY A 26 -4.03 -24.33 15.30
C GLY A 26 -4.53 -23.03 15.92
N VAL A 27 -5.71 -22.52 15.52
CA VAL A 27 -6.34 -21.31 16.08
C VAL A 27 -7.59 -21.66 16.88
N THR A 28 -7.63 -21.26 18.15
CA THR A 28 -8.82 -21.37 19.01
C THR A 28 -9.39 -19.99 19.29
N ALA A 29 -10.64 -19.76 18.87
CA ALA A 29 -11.35 -18.50 19.12
C ALA A 29 -12.24 -18.58 20.38
N SER A 30 -12.19 -17.55 21.22
CA SER A 30 -13.07 -17.36 22.38
C SER A 30 -13.77 -16.01 22.32
N VAL A 31 -15.09 -16.00 22.56
CA VAL A 31 -15.90 -14.77 22.51
C VAL A 31 -16.27 -14.32 23.92
N ILE A 32 -15.96 -13.07 24.25
CA ILE A 32 -16.31 -12.40 25.50
C ILE A 32 -17.34 -11.33 25.17
N ARG A 33 -18.60 -11.52 25.58
CA ARG A 33 -19.66 -10.53 25.38
C ARG A 33 -19.55 -9.39 26.39
N GLN A 34 -19.69 -8.16 25.93
CA GLN A 34 -19.68 -6.94 26.73
C GLN A 34 -21.12 -6.50 27.05
N GLN A 35 -21.28 -5.64 28.07
CA GLN A 35 -22.58 -5.17 28.54
C GLN A 35 -23.30 -4.23 27.54
N ASP A 36 -22.56 -3.64 26.61
CA ASP A 36 -23.05 -2.75 25.56
C ASP A 36 -23.56 -3.50 24.30
N GLY A 37 -23.51 -4.85 24.32
CA GLY A 37 -23.91 -5.70 23.22
C GLY A 37 -22.79 -6.03 22.23
N ASN A 38 -21.61 -5.42 22.37
CA ASN A 38 -20.43 -5.78 21.58
C ASN A 38 -19.71 -7.00 22.16
N SER A 39 -18.73 -7.52 21.43
CA SER A 39 -17.94 -8.69 21.82
C SER A 39 -16.45 -8.45 21.63
N THR A 40 -15.64 -9.05 22.48
CA THR A 40 -14.20 -9.22 22.28
C THR A 40 -13.91 -10.65 21.86
N VAL A 41 -13.20 -10.84 20.76
CA VAL A 41 -12.75 -12.17 20.31
C VAL A 41 -11.27 -12.32 20.63
N VAL A 42 -10.93 -13.39 21.34
CA VAL A 42 -9.56 -13.77 21.66
C VAL A 42 -9.20 -15.00 20.83
N LEU A 43 -8.18 -14.86 19.99
CA LEU A 43 -7.64 -15.93 19.16
C LEU A 43 -6.34 -16.43 19.79
N VAL A 44 -6.31 -17.71 20.14
CA VAL A 44 -5.15 -18.40 20.71
C VAL A 44 -4.52 -19.27 19.64
N PHE A 45 -3.25 -19.02 19.34
CA PHE A 45 -2.47 -19.75 18.34
C PHE A 45 -1.58 -20.78 19.06
N ASP A 46 -1.64 -22.04 18.65
CA ASP A 46 -0.71 -23.08 19.09
C ASP A 46 0.53 -23.18 18.17
N ASP A 47 1.50 -23.99 18.55
CA ASP A 47 2.77 -24.15 17.80
C ASP A 47 2.59 -24.90 16.45
N SER A 48 1.36 -25.31 16.10
CA SER A 48 0.99 -25.85 14.79
C SER A 48 0.33 -24.83 13.87
N ALA A 49 0.05 -23.61 14.37
CA ALA A 49 -0.35 -22.50 13.55
C ALA A 49 0.77 -22.15 12.54
N PRO A 50 0.44 -21.89 11.27
CA PRO A 50 1.46 -21.65 10.25
C PRO A 50 2.38 -20.48 10.63
N SER A 51 3.68 -20.76 10.69
CA SER A 51 4.74 -19.75 10.80
C SER A 51 4.77 -18.90 9.51
N ALA A 52 5.08 -17.61 9.65
CA ALA A 52 5.10 -16.58 8.59
C ALA A 52 6.09 -16.85 7.44
N THR A 53 5.79 -17.86 6.65
CA THR A 53 6.20 -18.07 5.26
C THR A 53 4.93 -18.32 4.46
N GLU A 54 4.03 -17.33 4.47
CA GLU A 54 2.86 -17.35 3.59
C GLU A 54 3.26 -16.64 2.29
N SER A 55 3.02 -17.34 1.17
CA SER A 55 3.45 -16.98 -0.17
C SER A 55 2.96 -15.59 -0.59
N ASP A 56 3.64 -14.99 -1.58
CA ASP A 56 3.23 -13.74 -2.25
C ASP A 56 1.73 -13.71 -2.63
N GLU A 57 1.08 -14.89 -2.77
CA GLU A 57 -0.35 -15.10 -3.03
C GLU A 57 -1.28 -14.79 -1.85
N GLU A 58 -0.94 -15.18 -0.62
CA GLU A 58 -1.82 -15.03 0.55
C GLU A 58 -2.02 -13.55 0.90
N ALA A 59 -0.96 -12.74 0.74
CA ALA A 59 -1.00 -11.28 0.93
C ALA A 59 -1.81 -10.53 -0.14
N LEU A 60 -2.12 -11.19 -1.28
CA LEU A 60 -2.83 -10.62 -2.43
C LEU A 60 -4.26 -11.16 -2.59
N LYS A 61 -4.72 -12.11 -1.75
CA LYS A 61 -6.10 -12.62 -1.80
C LYS A 61 -7.10 -11.49 -1.50
N PRO A 62 -8.02 -11.16 -2.44
CA PRO A 62 -9.11 -10.24 -2.16
C PRO A 62 -10.17 -10.93 -1.30
N ALA A 63 -10.62 -10.29 -0.22
CA ALA A 63 -11.88 -10.64 0.42
C ALA A 63 -13.05 -10.36 -0.54
N ALA A 64 -14.12 -11.15 -0.44
CA ALA A 64 -15.25 -11.12 -1.36
C ALA A 64 -15.83 -9.70 -1.55
N SER A 65 -15.83 -9.25 -2.81
CA SER A 65 -16.25 -7.91 -3.22
C SER A 65 -17.78 -7.79 -3.16
N THR A 66 -18.28 -6.98 -2.23
CA THR A 66 -19.66 -6.49 -2.25
C THR A 66 -19.61 -5.05 -2.74
N GLN A 67 -20.31 -4.72 -3.83
CA GLN A 67 -20.40 -3.33 -4.30
C GLN A 67 -21.02 -2.45 -3.22
N LEU A 68 -20.19 -1.72 -2.50
CA LEU A 68 -20.60 -0.66 -1.58
C LEU A 68 -20.87 0.62 -2.40
N GLY A 69 -21.85 1.41 -1.98
CA GLY A 69 -22.21 2.69 -2.60
C GLY A 69 -21.07 3.73 -2.60
N PRO A 70 -21.32 5.00 -2.95
CA PRO A 70 -20.26 6.01 -3.00
C PRO A 70 -19.51 6.11 -1.66
N VAL A 71 -18.19 5.89 -1.70
CA VAL A 71 -17.34 5.94 -0.51
C VAL A 71 -17.38 7.34 0.10
N ALA A 72 -17.46 7.43 1.43
CA ALA A 72 -17.49 8.70 2.13
C ALA A 72 -16.22 9.53 1.84
N PRO A 73 -16.30 10.88 1.84
CA PRO A 73 -15.12 11.73 1.66
C PRO A 73 -14.02 11.42 2.69
N PRO A 74 -12.73 11.58 2.35
CA PRO A 74 -11.64 11.24 3.25
C PRO A 74 -11.69 12.02 4.56
N MET A 75 -11.39 11.33 5.66
CA MET A 75 -11.26 11.92 6.98
C MET A 75 -10.06 12.85 7.06
N ASN A 76 -10.24 13.98 7.75
CA ASN A 76 -9.16 14.86 8.18
C ASN A 76 -8.42 14.25 9.39
N ALA A 77 -7.67 13.19 9.14
CA ALA A 77 -6.86 12.49 10.14
C ALA A 77 -5.51 12.08 9.53
N THR A 78 -4.52 11.80 10.37
CA THR A 78 -3.18 11.39 9.91
C THR A 78 -2.68 10.13 10.61
N LYS A 79 -3.44 9.59 11.57
CA LYS A 79 -3.05 8.40 12.32
C LYS A 79 -3.64 7.17 11.66
N PHE A 80 -2.80 6.18 11.39
CA PHE A 80 -3.23 4.93 10.75
C PHE A 80 -4.47 4.30 11.39
N ALA A 81 -4.56 4.26 12.72
CA ALA A 81 -5.70 3.65 13.42
C ALA A 81 -7.06 4.28 13.03
N GLN A 82 -7.06 5.57 12.68
CA GLN A 82 -8.27 6.26 12.23
C GLN A 82 -8.53 6.01 10.74
N LEU A 83 -7.50 5.71 9.96
CA LEU A 83 -7.55 5.67 8.50
C LEU A 83 -7.64 4.24 7.93
N ALA A 84 -7.33 3.21 8.72
CA ALA A 84 -7.20 1.83 8.25
C ALA A 84 -8.45 1.35 7.51
N SER A 85 -9.64 1.50 8.11
CA SER A 85 -10.91 1.10 7.48
C SER A 85 -11.22 1.91 6.23
N GLU A 86 -10.89 3.21 6.23
CA GLU A 86 -11.11 4.07 5.07
C GLU A 86 -10.24 3.60 3.89
N TYR A 87 -8.96 3.29 4.10
CA TYR A 87 -8.11 2.81 3.03
C TYR A 87 -8.63 1.51 2.41
N THR A 88 -9.12 0.57 3.22
CA THR A 88 -9.72 -0.67 2.71
C THR A 88 -10.96 -0.38 1.88
N GLN A 89 -11.89 0.45 2.39
CA GLN A 89 -13.11 0.82 1.66
C GLN A 89 -12.80 1.51 0.33
N TYR A 90 -11.84 2.44 0.31
CA TYR A 90 -11.38 3.07 -0.92
C TYR A 90 -10.76 2.05 -1.87
N PHE A 91 -9.90 1.15 -1.38
CA PHE A 91 -9.28 0.14 -2.22
C PHE A 91 -10.30 -0.82 -2.85
N ASP A 92 -11.33 -1.21 -2.10
CA ASP A 92 -12.39 -2.09 -2.57
C ASP A 92 -13.23 -1.42 -3.66
N ALA A 93 -13.58 -0.15 -3.46
CA ALA A 93 -14.37 0.65 -4.40
C ALA A 93 -13.56 1.22 -5.59
N CYS A 94 -12.23 1.02 -5.62
CA CYS A 94 -11.36 1.54 -6.65
C CYS A 94 -11.59 0.83 -8.00
N VAL A 95 -12.07 1.58 -8.99
CA VAL A 95 -12.32 1.13 -10.36
C VAL A 95 -11.72 2.12 -11.36
N ILE A 96 -11.02 1.58 -12.36
CA ILE A 96 -10.52 2.36 -13.49
C ILE A 96 -11.61 2.36 -14.57
N THR A 97 -12.23 3.51 -14.82
CA THR A 97 -13.38 3.62 -15.74
C THR A 97 -12.99 4.03 -17.15
N SER A 98 -11.86 4.71 -17.33
CA SER A 98 -11.38 5.18 -18.63
C SER A 98 -10.54 4.10 -19.34
N PRO A 99 -10.90 3.66 -20.57
CA PRO A 99 -10.11 2.70 -21.34
C PRO A 99 -8.66 3.17 -21.57
N GLN A 100 -8.46 4.48 -21.79
CA GLN A 100 -7.13 5.07 -21.93
C GLN A 100 -6.30 4.89 -20.65
N HIS A 101 -6.91 5.11 -19.49
CA HIS A 101 -6.23 4.91 -18.21
C HIS A 101 -5.94 3.43 -17.97
N VAL A 102 -6.85 2.51 -18.32
CA VAL A 102 -6.59 1.06 -18.24
C VAL A 102 -5.34 0.68 -19.03
N MET A 103 -5.21 1.17 -20.27
CA MET A 103 -4.01 0.90 -21.09
C MET A 103 -2.74 1.46 -20.45
N GLU A 104 -2.75 2.69 -19.92
CA GLU A 104 -1.57 3.27 -19.28
C GLU A 104 -1.18 2.53 -17.99
N VAL A 105 -2.17 2.17 -17.16
CA VAL A 105 -1.98 1.38 -15.94
C VAL A 105 -1.37 0.03 -16.29
N ASN A 106 -1.94 -0.68 -17.25
CA ASN A 106 -1.46 -1.99 -17.69
C ASN A 106 -0.01 -1.91 -18.18
N LYS A 107 0.34 -0.90 -18.99
CA LYS A 107 1.72 -0.68 -19.45
C LYS A 107 2.71 -0.49 -18.29
N ARG A 108 2.30 0.21 -17.23
CA ARG A 108 3.13 0.38 -16.03
C ARG A 108 3.27 -0.93 -15.25
N VAL A 109 2.18 -1.68 -15.11
CA VAL A 109 2.18 -3.00 -14.47
C VAL A 109 3.07 -3.99 -15.22
N ASP A 110 2.99 -4.04 -16.55
CA ASP A 110 3.85 -4.88 -17.40
C ASP A 110 5.33 -4.60 -17.15
N LYS A 111 5.71 -3.31 -17.14
CA LYS A 111 7.09 -2.90 -16.82
C LYS A 111 7.55 -3.37 -15.44
N MET A 112 6.68 -3.27 -14.43
CA MET A 112 6.97 -3.75 -13.07
C MET A 112 7.15 -5.28 -13.06
N GLN A 113 6.28 -6.01 -13.75
CA GLN A 113 6.32 -7.48 -13.82
C GLN A 113 7.56 -7.99 -14.56
N VAL A 114 7.96 -7.37 -15.67
CA VAL A 114 9.21 -7.69 -16.40
C VAL A 114 10.43 -7.60 -15.48
N SER A 115 10.41 -6.67 -14.52
CA SER A 115 11.52 -6.46 -13.58
C SER A 115 11.26 -7.09 -12.19
N ALA A 116 10.22 -7.91 -12.03
CA ALA A 116 9.80 -8.45 -10.73
C ALA A 116 10.93 -9.20 -10.00
N ALA A 117 11.70 -10.02 -10.72
CA ALA A 117 12.84 -10.75 -10.14
C ALA A 117 13.87 -9.81 -9.49
N ARG A 118 14.15 -8.66 -10.13
CA ARG A 118 15.08 -7.65 -9.61
C ARG A 118 14.55 -6.97 -8.36
N TYR A 119 13.25 -6.62 -8.35
CA TYR A 119 12.60 -6.09 -7.15
C TYR A 119 12.59 -7.11 -6.01
N LYS A 120 12.28 -8.39 -6.28
CA LYS A 120 12.28 -9.47 -5.28
C LYS A 120 13.66 -9.66 -4.66
N ALA A 121 14.72 -9.65 -5.47
CA ALA A 121 16.09 -9.80 -4.98
C ALA A 121 16.51 -8.68 -4.01
N LEU A 122 16.06 -7.44 -4.25
CA LEU A 122 16.29 -6.33 -3.32
C LEU A 122 15.39 -6.42 -2.08
N ALA A 123 14.09 -6.63 -2.28
CA ALA A 123 13.06 -6.43 -1.27
C ALA A 123 12.92 -7.61 -0.31
N GLY A 124 13.17 -8.84 -0.76
CA GLY A 124 13.08 -10.06 0.04
C GLY A 124 13.95 -10.02 1.29
N PRO A 125 15.27 -9.75 1.18
CA PRO A 125 16.15 -9.60 2.35
C PRO A 125 15.78 -8.43 3.28
N LEU A 126 14.97 -7.48 2.80
CA LEU A 126 14.51 -6.33 3.59
C LEU A 126 13.15 -6.58 4.28
N GLY A 127 12.50 -7.71 3.98
CA GLY A 127 11.14 -8.01 4.45
C GLY A 127 10.09 -7.08 3.86
N ILE A 128 10.28 -6.63 2.61
CA ILE A 128 9.39 -5.69 1.92
C ILE A 128 8.75 -6.41 0.73
N PRO A 129 7.42 -6.31 0.50
CA PRO A 129 6.81 -6.82 -0.71
C PRO A 129 7.41 -6.14 -1.95
N TRP A 130 7.84 -6.93 -2.93
CA TRP A 130 8.54 -6.42 -4.11
C TRP A 130 7.70 -5.37 -4.87
N TYR A 131 6.38 -5.55 -4.92
CA TYR A 131 5.46 -4.65 -5.59
C TYR A 131 5.32 -3.31 -4.87
N PHE A 132 5.56 -3.25 -3.55
CA PHE A 132 5.60 -1.99 -2.82
C PHE A 132 6.74 -1.10 -3.33
N VAL A 133 7.93 -1.70 -3.52
CA VAL A 133 9.11 -1.03 -4.09
C VAL A 133 8.88 -0.67 -5.55
N ALA A 134 8.32 -1.59 -6.34
CA ALA A 134 8.06 -1.37 -7.76
C ALA A 134 7.08 -0.21 -8.02
N ILE A 135 6.03 -0.08 -7.22
CA ILE A 135 5.07 1.02 -7.31
C ILE A 135 5.74 2.36 -7.00
N ILE A 136 6.55 2.45 -5.93
CA ILE A 136 7.34 3.66 -5.65
C ILE A 136 8.22 3.99 -6.87
N HIS A 137 8.97 3.00 -7.39
CA HIS A 137 9.84 3.21 -8.53
C HIS A 137 9.10 3.67 -9.80
N SER A 138 7.89 3.14 -10.04
CA SER A 138 7.03 3.55 -11.14
C SER A 138 6.59 5.01 -11.03
N LEU A 139 6.31 5.48 -9.80
CA LEU A 139 5.86 6.84 -9.55
C LEU A 139 6.99 7.87 -9.53
N GLU A 140 8.16 7.50 -9.02
CA GLU A 140 9.31 8.41 -8.91
C GLU A 140 10.10 8.53 -10.23
N SER A 141 10.19 7.44 -11.02
CA SER A 141 11.02 7.45 -12.24
C SER A 141 10.52 6.58 -13.39
N GLY A 142 9.27 6.10 -13.33
CA GLY A 142 8.71 5.28 -14.41
C GLY A 142 9.41 3.93 -14.60
N CYS A 143 9.98 3.39 -13.51
CA CYS A 143 10.81 2.18 -13.46
C CYS A 143 12.17 2.32 -14.17
N ASP A 144 12.77 3.50 -14.20
CA ASP A 144 14.11 3.71 -14.76
C ASP A 144 15.22 3.34 -13.76
N PHE A 145 15.82 2.17 -13.96
CA PHE A 145 16.93 1.66 -13.15
C PHE A 145 18.25 2.45 -13.29
N GLY A 146 18.30 3.49 -14.13
CA GLY A 146 19.38 4.47 -14.19
C GLY A 146 19.25 5.63 -13.19
N THR A 147 18.17 5.64 -12.38
CA THR A 147 17.84 6.74 -11.47
C THR A 147 17.72 6.30 -10.01
N HIS A 148 17.90 7.24 -9.09
CA HIS A 148 17.73 7.06 -7.66
C HIS A 148 16.24 6.84 -7.32
N LEU A 149 15.94 5.79 -6.54
CA LEU A 149 14.60 5.54 -6.00
C LEU A 149 14.10 6.68 -5.08
N HIS A 150 15.01 7.54 -4.59
CA HIS A 150 14.65 8.68 -3.75
C HIS A 150 13.72 9.67 -4.45
N ASN A 151 14.05 10.05 -5.69
CA ASN A 151 13.48 11.22 -6.37
C ASN A 151 13.76 11.26 -7.90
N GLY A 152 14.30 10.19 -8.48
CA GLY A 152 14.56 10.11 -9.93
C GLY A 152 15.82 10.80 -10.44
N ASP A 153 16.68 11.37 -9.58
CA ASP A 153 17.97 11.89 -10.03
C ASP A 153 18.87 10.77 -10.62
N PRO A 154 19.78 11.04 -11.58
CA PRO A 154 20.64 10.01 -12.16
C PRO A 154 21.62 9.38 -11.15
N LEU A 155 21.84 8.06 -11.24
CA LEU A 155 22.76 7.30 -10.37
C LEU A 155 24.25 7.67 -10.54
N SER A 156 24.60 8.51 -11.52
CA SER A 156 25.97 8.96 -11.80
C SER A 156 26.50 10.00 -10.82
N ALA A 157 25.65 10.49 -9.91
CA ALA A 157 26.01 11.41 -8.84
C ALA A 157 25.20 11.07 -7.59
N ARG A 158 25.31 11.92 -6.55
CA ARG A 158 24.35 11.90 -5.43
C ARG A 158 23.14 12.74 -5.79
N THR A 159 22.02 12.49 -5.12
CA THR A 159 20.80 13.29 -5.27
C THR A 159 21.07 14.79 -5.03
N LYS A 160 20.63 15.61 -5.98
CA LYS A 160 20.58 17.07 -5.88
C LYS A 160 19.22 17.52 -5.37
N GLN A 161 18.17 16.80 -5.76
CA GLN A 161 16.82 16.99 -5.25
C GLN A 161 16.69 16.40 -3.84
N VAL A 162 15.64 16.80 -3.12
CA VAL A 162 15.39 16.31 -1.76
C VAL A 162 14.97 14.83 -1.83
N PRO A 163 15.45 13.96 -0.92
CA PRO A 163 16.51 14.20 0.07
C PRO A 163 17.88 14.36 -0.60
N LYS A 164 18.60 15.45 -0.32
CA LYS A 164 19.89 15.77 -0.95
C LYS A 164 21.03 14.89 -0.43
N GLY A 165 22.03 14.64 -1.27
CA GLY A 165 23.28 13.98 -0.88
C GLY A 165 23.19 12.47 -0.68
N ARG A 166 22.17 11.83 -1.24
CA ARG A 166 21.93 10.38 -1.14
C ARG A 166 22.44 9.62 -2.37
N PRO A 167 22.81 8.33 -2.24
CA PRO A 167 23.01 7.56 -1.00
C PRO A 167 24.14 8.15 -0.15
N VAL A 168 24.18 7.93 1.16
CA VAL A 168 25.26 8.47 2.02
C VAL A 168 26.54 7.64 1.89
N ALA A 169 26.42 6.32 1.90
CA ALA A 169 27.55 5.40 1.78
C ALA A 169 27.99 5.23 0.31
N GLY A 170 29.28 4.93 0.11
CA GLY A 170 29.86 4.65 -1.21
C GLY A 170 30.17 5.89 -2.06
N SER A 171 30.52 5.65 -3.32
CA SER A 171 30.84 6.68 -4.31
C SER A 171 30.11 6.38 -5.63
N PRO A 172 29.66 7.41 -6.38
CA PRO A 172 29.03 7.21 -7.67
C PRO A 172 30.02 6.70 -8.75
N PRO A 173 29.54 6.09 -9.84
CA PRO A 173 28.13 5.77 -10.10
C PRO A 173 27.62 4.66 -9.16
N PHE A 174 26.40 4.84 -8.67
CA PHE A 174 25.77 3.88 -7.76
C PHE A 174 25.04 2.78 -8.55
N THR A 175 24.97 1.57 -7.98
CA THR A 175 23.97 0.61 -8.45
C THR A 175 22.58 1.04 -7.98
N TRP A 176 21.56 0.64 -8.73
CA TRP A 176 20.18 0.93 -8.34
C TRP A 176 19.86 0.30 -6.99
N GLU A 177 20.31 -0.92 -6.73
CA GLU A 177 20.06 -1.68 -5.50
C GLU A 177 20.64 -0.97 -4.27
N ALA A 178 21.87 -0.46 -4.37
CA ALA A 178 22.51 0.28 -3.29
C ALA A 178 21.75 1.57 -2.98
N SER A 179 21.33 2.30 -4.03
CA SER A 179 20.54 3.51 -3.82
C SER A 179 19.12 3.26 -3.35
N ALA A 180 18.49 2.20 -3.83
CA ALA A 180 17.14 1.83 -3.43
C ALA A 180 17.11 1.38 -1.97
N ARG A 181 18.13 0.64 -1.51
CA ARG A 181 18.30 0.30 -0.09
C ARG A 181 18.41 1.56 0.78
N ASP A 182 19.28 2.52 0.45
CA ASP A 182 19.40 3.78 1.20
C ASP A 182 18.05 4.51 1.28
N ALA A 183 17.28 4.54 0.19
CA ALA A 183 15.95 5.14 0.17
C ALA A 183 14.94 4.42 1.07
N LEU A 184 14.90 3.09 1.05
CA LEU A 184 13.98 2.27 1.85
C LEU A 184 14.33 2.34 3.34
N GLU A 185 15.61 2.38 3.68
CA GLU A 185 16.11 2.57 5.05
C GLU A 185 15.78 3.97 5.56
N LEU A 186 16.06 5.02 4.77
CA LEU A 186 15.78 6.41 5.13
C LEU A 186 14.29 6.64 5.38
N LYS A 187 13.41 5.98 4.61
CA LYS A 187 11.95 6.06 4.77
C LYS A 187 11.42 5.18 5.92
N GLY A 188 12.29 4.41 6.59
CA GLY A 188 11.90 3.55 7.73
C GLY A 188 11.06 2.34 7.33
N PHE A 189 11.16 1.89 6.08
CA PHE A 189 10.39 0.76 5.57
C PHE A 189 11.04 -0.60 5.89
N VAL A 190 12.36 -0.62 6.08
CA VAL A 190 13.09 -1.84 6.47
C VAL A 190 12.73 -2.24 7.90
N GLY A 191 12.48 -3.53 8.12
CA GLY A 191 12.14 -4.08 9.45
C GLY A 191 10.67 -3.90 9.86
N GLN A 192 9.82 -3.42 8.96
CA GLN A 192 8.38 -3.33 9.20
C GLN A 192 7.70 -4.68 8.99
N ALA A 193 6.76 -5.04 9.87
CA ALA A 193 6.04 -6.32 9.80
C ALA A 193 4.69 -6.24 9.07
N ASP A 194 3.92 -5.17 9.31
CA ASP A 194 2.61 -4.99 8.68
C ASP A 194 2.76 -4.46 7.25
N TRP A 195 2.31 -5.26 6.29
CA TRP A 195 2.24 -4.95 4.85
C TRP A 195 0.84 -5.16 4.28
N SER A 196 -0.19 -5.10 5.13
CA SER A 196 -1.58 -5.08 4.68
C SER A 196 -1.81 -3.97 3.66
N ILE A 197 -2.82 -4.14 2.79
CA ILE A 197 -3.20 -3.14 1.77
C ILE A 197 -3.37 -1.75 2.41
N ALA A 198 -4.13 -1.67 3.50
CA ALA A 198 -4.33 -0.42 4.23
C ALA A 198 -3.01 0.20 4.72
N ARG A 199 -2.07 -0.62 5.22
CA ARG A 199 -0.77 -0.13 5.69
C ARG A 199 0.11 0.38 4.56
N MET A 200 0.10 -0.30 3.41
CA MET A 200 0.85 0.16 2.23
C MET A 200 0.30 1.49 1.70
N LEU A 201 -1.02 1.61 1.57
CA LEU A 201 -1.69 2.85 1.18
C LEU A 201 -1.36 4.00 2.14
N TYR A 202 -1.40 3.73 3.44
CA TYR A 202 -0.97 4.69 4.47
C TYR A 202 0.49 5.11 4.31
N ARG A 203 1.43 4.16 4.08
CA ARG A 203 2.85 4.48 3.93
C ARG A 203 3.12 5.32 2.69
N TRP A 204 2.46 5.02 1.57
CA TRP A 204 2.56 5.83 0.35
C TRP A 204 2.00 7.23 0.54
N GLU A 205 0.82 7.37 1.14
CA GLU A 205 0.24 8.70 1.41
C GLU A 205 1.07 9.46 2.43
N SER A 206 1.52 8.83 3.51
CA SER A 206 2.38 9.47 4.51
C SER A 206 3.70 9.94 3.92
N ASN A 207 4.27 9.18 2.97
CA ASN A 207 5.50 9.57 2.31
C ASN A 207 5.30 10.70 1.29
N ASN A 208 4.12 10.80 0.67
CA ASN A 208 3.77 11.92 -0.22
C ASN A 208 3.34 13.18 0.57
N GLY A 209 2.60 12.98 1.66
CA GLY A 209 2.02 14.01 2.51
C GLY A 209 0.48 13.95 2.57
N PHE A 210 -0.07 14.26 3.76
CA PHE A 210 -1.52 14.26 4.03
C PHE A 210 -2.25 15.56 3.63
N GLY A 211 -1.67 16.40 2.75
CA GLY A 211 -2.18 17.74 2.44
C GLY A 211 -3.59 17.78 1.83
N TYR A 212 -4.07 16.65 1.31
CA TYR A 212 -5.40 16.49 0.71
C TYR A 212 -6.50 16.21 1.73
N ARG A 213 -6.17 15.64 2.89
CA ARG A 213 -7.13 15.21 3.90
C ARG A 213 -7.93 16.36 4.54
N PRO A 214 -7.32 17.51 4.89
CA PRO A 214 -8.09 18.69 5.35
C PRO A 214 -9.04 19.28 4.29
N ARG A 215 -8.92 18.85 3.02
CA ARG A 215 -9.77 19.29 1.91
C ARG A 215 -10.83 18.26 1.55
N HIS A 216 -10.86 17.11 2.23
CA HIS A 216 -11.73 15.98 1.91
C HIS A 216 -11.61 15.53 0.45
N ILE A 217 -10.40 15.61 -0.11
CA ILE A 217 -10.09 15.17 -1.47
C ILE A 217 -9.28 13.88 -1.39
N PRO A 218 -9.67 12.82 -2.10
CA PRO A 218 -8.86 11.61 -2.20
C PRO A 218 -7.51 11.94 -2.83
N SER A 219 -6.41 11.53 -2.19
CA SER A 219 -5.07 11.88 -2.66
C SER A 219 -4.85 11.40 -4.10
N PRO A 220 -4.55 12.29 -5.08
CA PRO A 220 -4.21 11.88 -6.44
C PRO A 220 -3.00 10.95 -6.48
N TYR A 221 -2.09 11.01 -5.50
CA TYR A 221 -0.94 10.10 -5.41
C TYR A 221 -1.39 8.64 -5.19
N LEU A 222 -2.55 8.41 -4.57
CA LEU A 222 -3.12 7.07 -4.40
C LEU A 222 -4.14 6.72 -5.49
N TRP A 223 -5.03 7.66 -5.82
CA TRP A 223 -6.30 7.33 -6.48
C TRP A 223 -6.48 7.94 -7.88
N SER A 224 -5.53 8.74 -8.36
CA SER A 224 -5.60 9.27 -9.74
C SER A 224 -5.70 8.13 -10.75
N PHE A 225 -6.54 8.33 -11.77
CA PHE A 225 -7.02 7.36 -12.78
C PHE A 225 -8.16 6.43 -12.36
N SER A 226 -8.63 6.49 -11.12
CA SER A 226 -9.84 5.76 -10.68
C SER A 226 -11.08 6.65 -10.59
N ASN A 227 -12.24 6.04 -10.39
CA ASN A 227 -13.51 6.69 -10.03
C ASN A 227 -13.44 7.51 -8.72
N LEU A 228 -12.45 7.27 -7.86
CA LEU A 228 -12.33 7.93 -6.54
C LEU A 228 -11.72 9.33 -6.63
N TYR A 229 -11.04 9.68 -7.72
CA TYR A 229 -10.40 10.99 -7.89
C TYR A 229 -10.89 11.67 -9.16
N VAL A 230 -11.32 12.93 -9.02
CA VAL A 230 -11.78 13.75 -10.16
C VAL A 230 -10.77 14.85 -10.49
N LYS A 231 -10.48 15.73 -9.51
CA LYS A 231 -9.60 16.89 -9.67
C LYS A 231 -9.17 17.44 -8.31
N GLY A 232 -8.27 18.41 -8.33
CA GLY A 232 -7.65 19.00 -7.15
C GLY A 232 -6.28 18.39 -6.93
N ARG A 233 -5.21 19.17 -7.11
CA ARG A 233 -3.83 18.70 -6.82
C ARG A 233 -2.94 19.82 -6.33
N PHE A 234 -1.91 19.46 -5.57
CA PHE A 234 -0.76 20.32 -5.39
C PHE A 234 0.04 20.35 -6.70
N VAL A 235 0.18 21.55 -7.28
CA VAL A 235 0.95 21.78 -8.52
C VAL A 235 2.39 22.17 -8.23
N ALA A 236 2.64 22.64 -7.02
CA ALA A 236 3.96 22.86 -6.42
C ALA A 236 3.85 22.67 -4.90
N ASP A 237 4.98 22.67 -4.20
CA ASP A 237 5.02 22.57 -2.74
C ASP A 237 4.11 23.62 -2.11
N HIS A 238 3.14 23.15 -1.33
CA HIS A 238 2.11 23.96 -0.66
C HIS A 238 1.16 24.76 -1.57
N VAL A 239 1.26 24.65 -2.90
CA VAL A 239 0.38 25.33 -3.87
C VAL A 239 -0.71 24.38 -4.37
N PHE A 240 -1.90 24.47 -3.78
CA PHE A 240 -3.07 23.68 -4.16
C PHE A 240 -3.90 24.37 -5.25
N ASP A 241 -4.22 23.63 -6.32
CA ASP A 241 -5.15 24.04 -7.37
C ASP A 241 -6.34 23.08 -7.41
N ALA A 242 -7.54 23.60 -7.13
CA ALA A 242 -8.80 22.83 -7.09
C ALA A 242 -9.29 22.39 -8.48
N SER A 243 -8.80 23.01 -9.55
CA SER A 243 -9.18 22.74 -10.93
C SER A 243 -8.25 21.79 -11.65
N SER A 244 -6.99 21.69 -11.19
CA SER A 244 -5.96 20.85 -11.81
C SER A 244 -6.24 19.36 -11.62
N VAL A 245 -6.04 18.59 -12.69
CA VAL A 245 -6.21 17.13 -12.72
C VAL A 245 -4.84 16.47 -12.82
N SER A 246 -4.58 15.45 -11.99
CA SER A 246 -3.36 14.66 -12.11
C SER A 246 -3.33 13.86 -13.42
N LYS A 247 -2.19 13.91 -14.12
CA LYS A 247 -1.92 13.12 -15.33
C LYS A 247 -1.08 11.86 -15.04
N GLN A 248 -0.90 11.54 -13.76
CA GLN A 248 -0.10 10.40 -13.31
C GLN A 248 -1.03 9.42 -12.61
N CYS A 249 -0.83 8.13 -12.87
CA CYS A 249 -1.55 7.06 -12.16
C CYS A 249 -1.21 7.06 -10.66
N GLY A 250 -2.18 6.75 -9.81
CA GLY A 250 -1.97 6.59 -8.37
C GLY A 250 -1.43 5.22 -7.94
N ALA A 251 -0.78 5.19 -6.77
CA ALA A 251 -0.21 3.98 -6.17
C ALA A 251 -1.27 2.91 -5.87
N GLY A 252 -2.43 3.31 -5.32
CA GLY A 252 -3.53 2.39 -5.01
C GLY A 252 -4.14 1.77 -6.26
N VAL A 253 -4.20 2.54 -7.35
CA VAL A 253 -4.64 2.05 -8.67
C VAL A 253 -3.67 1.01 -9.24
N LEU A 254 -2.36 1.26 -9.16
CA LEU A 254 -1.34 0.28 -9.58
C LEU A 254 -1.39 -1.00 -8.74
N LEU A 255 -1.59 -0.87 -7.42
CA LEU A 255 -1.75 -2.02 -6.53
C LEU A 255 -2.99 -2.85 -6.90
N LYS A 256 -4.15 -2.21 -7.13
CA LYS A 256 -5.38 -2.87 -7.55
C LYS A 256 -5.22 -3.62 -8.87
N ALA A 257 -4.51 -3.04 -9.84
CA ALA A 257 -4.24 -3.69 -11.11
C ALA A 257 -3.31 -4.91 -10.96
N LEU A 258 -2.31 -4.84 -10.09
CA LEU A 258 -1.45 -5.98 -9.76
C LEU A 258 -2.23 -7.11 -9.07
N THR A 259 -3.15 -6.79 -8.15
CA THR A 259 -3.93 -7.80 -7.42
C THR A 259 -4.91 -8.53 -8.34
N VAL A 260 -5.59 -7.82 -9.25
CA VAL A 260 -6.53 -8.44 -10.20
C VAL A 260 -5.80 -9.42 -11.13
N ARG A 261 -4.64 -9.02 -11.68
CA ARG A 261 -3.85 -9.89 -12.56
C ARG A 261 -3.28 -11.11 -11.85
N ALA A 262 -2.94 -11.00 -10.56
CA ALA A 262 -2.52 -12.16 -9.78
C ALA A 262 -3.62 -13.23 -9.69
N VAL A 263 -4.90 -12.80 -9.65
CA VAL A 263 -6.06 -13.70 -9.62
C VAL A 263 -6.39 -14.29 -11.00
N GLU A 264 -6.14 -13.56 -12.10
CA GLU A 264 -6.40 -14.04 -13.47
C GLU A 264 -5.39 -15.09 -13.98
N HIS A 265 -4.26 -15.27 -13.28
CA HIS A 265 -3.21 -16.24 -13.63
C HIS A 265 -3.20 -17.48 -12.73
N LEU A 266 -4.24 -17.67 -11.91
CA LEU A 266 -4.54 -18.88 -11.13
C LEU A 266 -5.67 -19.68 -11.79
#